data_AF-A0A0M0JCC6-F1
#
_entry.id   AF-A0A0M0JCC6-F1
#
_cell.length_a   1.000
_cell.length_b   1.000
_cell.length_c   1.000
_cell.angle_alpha   90.00
_cell.angle_beta   90.00
_cell.angle_gamma   90.00
#
_symmetry.space_group_name_H-M   'P 1'
#
loop_
_entity.id
_entity.type
_entity.pdbx_description
1 polymer ?
#
loop_
_entity_poly.entity_id
_entity_poly.type
_entity_poly.pdbx_seq_one_letter_code
_entity_poly.pdbx_strand_id
1 'polypeptide(L)'
;MLSDGSPMSDREFLAVHGVQEALAAAVSEILSTRPSNPILAIRDILIAKEAARALSEGLGEMGTDPNWQFKYSKRRNAYGMGIYAEEDIPAGSLVWRFELGVSASEYSTEECMQAKLATLSVEEATELLDHTYVRQGRIFNPHLDGPLINHSLEPNCSVRAGDSESGSYAIRDIKKGEEITENYNSYDAKKDWPRWYVNLMESHGIMDDYY
;
A
#
# COMPACT_ATOMS: atom_id res chain seq x y z
N MET A 1 -36.01 21.88 -25.66
CA MET A 1 -34.69 21.35 -25.30
C MET A 1 -34.36 21.92 -23.94
N LEU A 2 -34.36 21.09 -22.89
CA LEU A 2 -33.94 21.48 -21.55
C LEU A 2 -32.46 21.14 -21.46
N SER A 3 -31.61 22.14 -21.19
CA SER A 3 -30.19 21.92 -20.93
C SER A 3 -30.04 21.17 -19.60
N ASP A 4 -29.39 20.01 -19.66
CA ASP A 4 -28.85 19.30 -18.51
C ASP A 4 -27.94 20.26 -17.72
N GLY A 5 -28.43 20.68 -16.56
CA GLY A 5 -27.76 21.60 -15.64
C GLY A 5 -26.96 20.86 -14.58
N SER A 6 -26.29 19.77 -14.93
CA SER A 6 -25.33 19.14 -14.02
C SER A 6 -24.17 20.13 -13.76
N PRO A 7 -23.87 20.47 -12.50
CA PRO A 7 -22.78 21.38 -12.20
C PRO A 7 -21.45 20.77 -12.65
N MET A 8 -20.70 21.55 -13.44
CA MET A 8 -19.37 21.20 -13.93
C MET A 8 -18.45 20.85 -12.76
N SER A 9 -17.66 19.78 -12.89
CA SER A 9 -16.70 19.39 -11.84
C SER A 9 -15.55 20.39 -11.74
N ASP A 10 -14.91 20.48 -10.56
CA ASP A 10 -13.75 21.36 -10.34
C ASP A 10 -12.63 21.15 -11.38
N ARG A 11 -12.43 19.91 -11.83
CA ARG A 11 -11.43 19.56 -12.85
C ARG A 11 -11.81 20.09 -14.24
N GLU A 12 -13.08 20.00 -14.62
CA GLU A 12 -13.57 20.51 -15.89
C GLU A 12 -13.55 22.05 -15.91
N PHE A 13 -13.90 22.68 -14.79
CA PHE A 13 -13.85 24.13 -14.66
C PHE A 13 -12.40 24.66 -14.78
N LEU A 14 -11.44 24.00 -14.13
CA LEU A 14 -10.02 24.34 -14.26
C LEU A 14 -9.47 24.12 -15.67
N ALA A 15 -9.94 23.09 -16.38
CA ALA A 15 -9.53 22.83 -17.76
C ALA A 15 -10.06 23.89 -18.74
N VAL A 16 -11.23 24.47 -18.46
CA VAL A 16 -11.88 25.49 -19.31
C VAL A 16 -11.37 26.89 -19.02
N HIS A 17 -11.23 27.26 -17.75
CA HIS A 17 -10.94 28.64 -17.33
C HIS A 17 -9.47 28.86 -16.92
N GLY A 18 -8.72 27.79 -16.69
CA GLY A 18 -7.36 27.88 -16.18
C GLY A 18 -7.31 28.34 -14.72
N VAL A 19 -6.14 28.15 -14.10
CA VAL A 19 -5.96 28.31 -12.64
C VAL A 19 -6.15 29.75 -12.18
N GLN A 20 -5.70 30.74 -12.97
CA GLN A 20 -5.78 32.15 -12.59
C GLN A 20 -7.21 32.69 -12.59
N GLU A 21 -8.00 32.34 -13.61
CA GLU A 21 -9.39 32.78 -13.71
C GLU A 21 -10.27 32.10 -12.66
N ALA A 22 -10.04 30.81 -12.40
CA ALA A 22 -10.72 30.09 -11.33
C ALA A 22 -10.40 30.67 -9.94
N LEU A 23 -9.14 31.03 -9.69
CA LEU A 23 -8.75 31.70 -8.45
C LEU A 23 -9.39 33.08 -8.31
N ALA A 24 -9.42 33.87 -9.38
CA ALA A 24 -10.04 35.20 -9.39
C ALA A 24 -11.56 35.14 -9.14
N ALA A 25 -12.24 34.14 -9.70
CA ALA A 25 -13.66 33.90 -9.47
C ALA A 25 -13.95 33.52 -8.00
N ALA A 26 -13.18 32.59 -7.43
CA ALA A 26 -13.32 32.18 -6.04
C ALA A 26 -13.04 33.33 -5.05
N VAL A 27 -12.02 34.15 -5.33
CA VAL A 27 -11.73 35.35 -4.52
C VAL A 27 -12.88 36.35 -4.63
N SER A 28 -13.41 36.59 -5.83
CA SER A 28 -14.53 37.52 -6.05
C SER A 28 -15.80 37.09 -5.33
N GLU A 29 -16.08 35.79 -5.26
CA GLU A 29 -17.19 35.23 -4.49
C GLU A 29 -17.02 35.45 -2.98
N ILE A 30 -15.81 35.26 -2.45
CA ILE A 30 -15.53 35.52 -1.04
C ILE A 30 -15.66 37.02 -0.72
N LEU A 31 -15.18 37.89 -1.60
CA LEU A 31 -15.31 39.34 -1.47
C LEU A 31 -16.78 39.79 -1.47
N SER A 32 -17.65 39.15 -2.26
CA SER A 32 -19.07 39.51 -2.35
C SER A 32 -19.91 38.96 -1.20
N THR A 33 -19.56 37.79 -0.67
CA THR A 33 -20.34 37.10 0.38
C THR A 33 -19.85 37.42 1.80
N ARG A 34 -18.58 37.84 1.97
CA ARG A 34 -17.96 38.16 3.27
C ARG A 34 -17.17 39.47 3.24
N PRO A 35 -17.83 40.61 2.96
CA PRO A 35 -17.15 41.88 2.66
C PRO A 35 -16.46 42.54 3.86
N SER A 36 -16.85 42.18 5.10
CA SER A 36 -16.34 42.84 6.31
C SER A 36 -14.93 42.40 6.71
N ASN A 37 -14.49 41.18 6.32
CA ASN A 37 -13.16 40.64 6.63
C ASN A 37 -12.69 39.60 5.59
N PRO A 38 -12.50 40.00 4.33
CA PRO A 38 -12.25 39.05 3.25
C PRO A 38 -10.94 38.28 3.38
N ILE A 39 -9.88 38.91 3.93
CA ILE A 39 -8.58 38.25 4.14
C ILE A 39 -8.70 37.12 5.17
N LEU A 40 -9.45 37.35 6.27
CA LEU A 40 -9.69 36.32 7.28
C LEU A 40 -10.56 35.19 6.72
N ALA A 41 -11.58 35.50 5.92
CA ALA A 41 -12.41 34.49 5.28
C ALA A 41 -11.61 33.59 4.31
N ILE A 42 -10.71 34.16 3.51
CA ILE A 42 -9.81 33.39 2.64
C ILE A 42 -8.91 32.48 3.49
N ARG A 43 -8.31 33.01 4.55
CA ARG A 43 -7.47 32.24 5.47
C ARG A 43 -8.23 31.05 6.07
N ASP A 44 -9.44 31.27 6.57
CA ASP A 44 -10.23 30.19 7.20
C ASP A 44 -10.60 29.10 6.20
N ILE A 45 -10.91 29.46 4.95
CA ILE A 45 -11.18 28.51 3.87
C ILE A 45 -9.92 27.70 3.53
N LEU A 46 -8.75 28.33 3.47
CA LEU A 46 -7.48 27.64 3.21
C LEU A 46 -7.14 26.68 4.34
N ILE A 47 -7.29 27.10 5.60
CA ILE A 47 -7.10 26.23 6.78
C ILE A 47 -8.07 25.04 6.73
N ALA A 48 -9.35 25.28 6.44
CA ALA A 48 -10.34 24.22 6.33
C ALA A 48 -10.04 23.25 5.18
N LYS A 49 -9.53 23.75 4.04
CA LYS A 49 -9.11 22.92 2.91
C LYS A 49 -7.85 22.11 3.22
N GLU A 50 -6.88 22.68 3.91
CA GLU A 50 -5.69 21.94 4.39
C GLU A 50 -6.09 20.86 5.40
N ALA A 51 -6.98 21.17 6.34
CA ALA A 51 -7.50 20.20 7.29
C ALA A 51 -8.30 19.08 6.60
N ALA A 52 -9.16 19.42 5.63
CA ALA A 52 -9.92 18.44 4.84
C ALA A 52 -9.00 17.58 3.97
N ARG A 53 -7.95 18.17 3.40
CA ARG A 53 -6.92 17.46 2.64
C ARG A 53 -6.16 16.49 3.53
N ALA A 54 -5.67 16.93 4.69
CA ALA A 54 -5.02 16.06 5.68
C ALA A 54 -5.96 14.93 6.15
N LEU A 55 -7.26 15.22 6.31
CA LEU A 55 -8.27 14.19 6.61
C LEU A 55 -8.40 13.19 5.45
N SER A 56 -8.46 13.66 4.20
CA SER A 56 -8.59 12.81 3.02
C SER A 56 -7.33 11.99 2.73
N GLU A 57 -6.15 12.53 3.02
CA GLU A 57 -4.87 11.81 2.93
C GLU A 57 -4.74 10.77 4.06
N GLY A 58 -5.42 10.98 5.20
CA GLY A 58 -5.53 9.98 6.27
C GLY A 58 -6.64 8.93 6.08
N LEU A 59 -7.63 9.19 5.22
CA LEU A 59 -8.70 8.25 4.88
C LEU A 59 -8.22 7.33 3.76
N GLY A 60 -7.57 6.24 4.13
CA GLY A 60 -7.11 5.21 3.20
C GLY A 60 -8.22 4.57 2.38
N GLU A 61 -7.84 3.94 1.27
CA GLU A 61 -8.74 3.08 0.50
C GLU A 61 -9.06 1.83 1.33
N MET A 62 -10.34 1.53 1.54
CA MET A 62 -10.73 0.31 2.26
C MET A 62 -10.25 -0.94 1.53
N GLY A 63 -9.66 -1.84 2.29
CA GLY A 63 -9.23 -3.14 1.83
C GLY A 63 -10.37 -4.10 1.52
N THR A 64 -10.18 -4.99 0.55
CA THR A 64 -11.17 -6.00 0.14
C THR A 64 -10.59 -7.41 -0.02
N ASP A 65 -9.30 -7.60 0.28
CA ASP A 65 -8.64 -8.89 0.16
C ASP A 65 -9.22 -9.87 1.21
N PRO A 66 -9.77 -11.02 0.76
CA PRO A 66 -10.45 -11.98 1.63
C PRO A 66 -9.51 -12.69 2.62
N ASN A 67 -8.19 -12.59 2.44
CA ASN A 67 -7.21 -13.18 3.35
C ASN A 67 -7.05 -12.37 4.65
N TRP A 68 -7.56 -11.14 4.71
CA TRP A 68 -7.58 -10.33 5.93
C TRP A 68 -8.76 -10.68 6.83
N GLN A 69 -8.49 -10.85 8.13
CA GLN A 69 -9.50 -11.26 9.10
C GLN A 69 -10.20 -10.08 9.78
N PHE A 70 -9.67 -8.87 9.62
CA PHE A 70 -10.15 -7.62 10.21
C PHE A 70 -10.23 -6.54 9.14
N LYS A 71 -11.07 -5.52 9.35
CA LYS A 71 -11.16 -4.36 8.48
C LYS A 71 -9.85 -3.60 8.50
N TYR A 72 -9.41 -3.21 7.31
CA TYR A 72 -8.20 -2.43 7.12
C TYR A 72 -8.37 -1.42 6.00
N SER A 73 -7.47 -0.43 5.96
CA SER A 73 -7.33 0.48 4.84
C SER A 73 -5.88 0.53 4.35
N LYS A 74 -5.72 0.89 3.08
CA LYS A 74 -4.43 1.13 2.43
C LYS A 74 -4.15 2.63 2.47
N ARG A 75 -3.03 3.03 3.08
CA ARG A 75 -2.61 4.44 3.19
C ARG A 75 -1.16 4.59 2.79
N ARG A 76 -0.79 5.76 2.25
CA ARG A 76 0.62 6.07 1.98
C ARG A 76 1.34 6.53 3.25
N ASN A 77 2.59 6.13 3.37
CA ASN A 77 3.55 6.61 4.36
C ASN A 77 4.87 7.00 3.65
N ALA A 78 5.94 7.22 4.42
CA ALA A 78 7.25 7.60 3.88
C ALA A 78 7.95 6.49 3.06
N TYR A 79 7.51 5.24 3.20
CA TYR A 79 8.11 4.05 2.59
C TYR A 79 7.28 3.49 1.43
N GLY A 80 6.10 4.06 1.16
CA GLY A 80 5.20 3.60 0.12
C GLY A 80 3.77 3.48 0.62
N MET A 81 3.09 2.40 0.22
CA MET A 81 1.77 2.05 0.72
C MET A 81 1.91 1.14 1.94
N GLY A 82 0.99 1.25 2.90
CA GLY A 82 0.93 0.40 4.08
C GLY A 82 -0.50 0.01 4.43
N ILE A 83 -0.63 -1.02 5.25
CA ILE A 83 -1.92 -1.52 5.74
C ILE A 83 -2.20 -1.01 7.16
N TYR A 84 -3.39 -0.46 7.38
CA TYR A 84 -3.78 0.14 8.65
C TYR A 84 -5.05 -0.52 9.19
N ALA A 85 -5.07 -0.87 10.48
CA ALA A 85 -6.23 -1.44 11.12
C ALA A 85 -7.39 -0.44 11.19
N GLU A 86 -8.61 -0.85 10.84
CA GLU A 86 -9.83 -0.01 10.95
C GLU A 86 -10.71 -0.38 12.13
N GLU A 87 -10.26 -1.34 12.93
CA GLU A 87 -10.83 -1.78 14.20
C GLU A 87 -9.73 -2.26 15.15
N ASP A 88 -10.06 -2.39 16.44
CA ASP A 88 -9.13 -2.95 17.43
C ASP A 88 -8.96 -4.46 17.18
N ILE A 89 -7.71 -4.93 17.16
CA ILE A 89 -7.34 -6.33 16.95
C ILE A 89 -6.69 -6.87 18.23
N PRO A 90 -7.28 -7.89 18.89
CA PRO A 90 -6.69 -8.49 20.09
C PRO A 90 -5.39 -9.25 19.79
N ALA A 91 -4.46 -9.24 20.77
CA ALA A 91 -3.26 -10.06 20.73
C ALA A 91 -3.59 -11.56 20.50
N GLY A 92 -2.78 -12.22 19.68
CA GLY A 92 -2.93 -13.63 19.31
C GLY A 92 -3.91 -13.91 18.17
N SER A 93 -4.60 -12.88 17.67
CA SER A 93 -5.51 -13.03 16.53
C SER A 93 -4.74 -13.29 15.24
N LEU A 94 -5.27 -14.16 14.36
CA LEU A 94 -4.83 -14.25 12.97
C LEU A 94 -5.28 -12.98 12.25
N VAL A 95 -4.34 -12.20 11.75
CA VAL A 95 -4.60 -10.91 11.08
C VAL A 95 -4.72 -11.10 9.57
N TRP A 96 -3.75 -11.80 8.98
CA TRP A 96 -3.72 -12.13 7.57
C TRP A 96 -3.38 -13.59 7.34
N ARG A 97 -4.11 -14.24 6.45
CA ARG A 97 -3.96 -15.66 6.11
C ARG A 97 -3.12 -15.83 4.85
N PHE A 98 -2.00 -16.52 4.96
CA PHE A 98 -1.29 -17.02 3.80
C PHE A 98 -2.02 -18.21 3.19
N GLU A 99 -2.31 -18.15 1.89
CA GLU A 99 -2.95 -19.23 1.15
C GLU A 99 -2.29 -19.39 -0.21
N LEU A 100 -1.63 -20.54 -0.40
CA LEU A 100 -0.93 -20.84 -1.65
C LEU A 100 -1.92 -21.03 -2.80
N GLY A 101 -1.69 -20.33 -3.90
CA GLY A 101 -2.58 -20.27 -5.07
C GLY A 101 -3.63 -19.16 -4.99
N VAL A 102 -3.77 -18.48 -3.84
CA VAL A 102 -4.68 -17.34 -3.66
C VAL A 102 -3.88 -16.07 -3.35
N SER A 103 -3.25 -16.02 -2.18
CA SER A 103 -2.50 -14.85 -1.70
C SER A 103 -0.99 -14.96 -1.90
N ALA A 104 -0.50 -16.10 -2.40
CA ALA A 104 0.87 -16.26 -2.88
C ALA A 104 0.99 -17.35 -3.95
N SER A 105 2.04 -17.27 -4.76
CA SER A 105 2.54 -18.39 -5.57
C SER A 105 3.88 -18.85 -5.05
N GLU A 106 4.26 -20.08 -5.35
CA GLU A 106 5.52 -20.68 -4.92
C GLU A 106 6.29 -21.25 -6.10
N TYR A 107 7.60 -21.04 -6.09
CA TYR A 107 8.54 -21.53 -7.09
C TYR A 107 9.68 -22.28 -6.39
N SER A 108 9.49 -23.58 -6.16
CA SER A 108 10.43 -24.37 -5.37
C SER A 108 11.66 -24.90 -6.14
N THR A 109 11.70 -24.77 -7.48
CA THR A 109 12.84 -25.20 -8.29
C THR A 109 13.22 -24.18 -9.37
N GLU A 110 14.47 -24.27 -9.84
CA GLU A 110 14.98 -23.42 -10.92
C GLU A 110 14.15 -23.58 -12.20
N GLU A 111 13.79 -24.80 -12.56
CA GLU A 111 13.00 -25.10 -13.76
C GLU A 111 11.60 -24.47 -13.67
N CYS A 112 10.98 -24.50 -12.49
CA CYS A 112 9.67 -23.89 -12.25
C CYS A 112 9.73 -22.37 -12.40
N MET A 113 10.74 -21.72 -11.81
CA MET A 113 10.93 -20.28 -11.93
C MET A 113 11.24 -19.88 -13.39
N GLN A 114 12.18 -20.56 -14.05
CA GLN A 114 12.51 -20.27 -15.44
C GLN A 114 11.33 -20.47 -16.38
N ALA A 115 10.53 -21.52 -16.18
CA ALA A 115 9.30 -21.73 -16.96
C ALA A 115 8.31 -20.58 -16.78
N LYS A 116 8.19 -20.01 -15.58
CA LYS A 116 7.37 -18.82 -15.33
C LYS A 116 7.96 -17.60 -16.03
N LEU A 117 9.24 -17.31 -15.85
CA LEU A 117 9.89 -16.14 -16.46
C LEU A 117 9.80 -16.14 -17.99
N ALA A 118 9.88 -17.31 -18.62
CA ALA A 118 9.73 -17.46 -20.07
C ALA A 118 8.34 -17.04 -20.61
N THR A 119 7.34 -16.88 -19.74
CA THR A 119 5.99 -16.40 -20.10
C THR A 119 5.80 -14.90 -19.94
N LEU A 120 6.79 -14.21 -19.38
CA LEU A 120 6.70 -12.80 -18.97
C LEU A 120 7.51 -11.90 -19.90
N SER A 121 7.15 -10.61 -19.96
CA SER A 121 8.04 -9.58 -20.48
C SER A 121 9.26 -9.42 -19.57
N VAL A 122 10.29 -8.71 -20.04
CA VAL A 122 11.47 -8.41 -19.22
C VAL A 122 11.07 -7.62 -17.97
N GLU A 123 10.19 -6.63 -18.12
CA GLU A 123 9.70 -5.80 -17.03
C GLU A 123 8.90 -6.61 -16.00
N GLU A 124 8.00 -7.49 -16.47
CA GLU A 124 7.21 -8.37 -15.61
C GLU A 124 8.09 -9.41 -14.89
N ALA A 125 9.13 -9.92 -15.56
CA ALA A 125 10.12 -10.81 -14.97
C ALA A 125 10.91 -10.12 -13.86
N THR A 126 11.38 -8.88 -14.11
CA THR A 126 12.06 -8.08 -13.09
C THR A 126 11.15 -7.80 -11.90
N GLU A 127 9.91 -7.40 -12.13
CA GLU A 127 8.92 -7.14 -11.08
C GLU A 127 8.68 -8.39 -10.21
N LEU A 128 8.49 -9.54 -10.84
CA LEU A 128 8.30 -10.81 -10.13
C LEU A 128 9.50 -11.11 -9.23
N LEU A 129 10.72 -11.01 -9.76
CA LEU A 129 11.93 -11.35 -9.02
C LEU A 129 12.18 -10.36 -7.87
N ASP A 130 11.92 -9.06 -8.07
CA ASP A 130 12.11 -8.01 -7.07
C ASP A 130 11.14 -8.13 -5.88
N HIS A 131 9.93 -8.65 -6.11
CA HIS A 131 8.88 -8.76 -5.08
C HIS A 131 8.76 -10.16 -4.43
N THR A 132 9.67 -11.07 -4.76
CA THR A 132 9.72 -12.39 -4.11
C THR A 132 10.56 -12.39 -2.84
N TYR A 133 10.28 -13.35 -1.96
CA TYR A 133 11.12 -13.63 -0.81
C TYR A 133 11.34 -15.14 -0.66
N VAL A 134 12.43 -15.51 0.03
CA VAL A 134 12.72 -16.90 0.37
C VAL A 134 12.39 -17.15 1.83
N ARG A 135 11.74 -18.29 2.09
CA ARG A 135 11.50 -18.78 3.43
C ARG A 135 11.61 -20.31 3.45
N GLN A 136 12.43 -20.83 4.36
CA GLN A 136 12.72 -22.26 4.45
C GLN A 136 13.19 -22.85 3.10
N GLY A 137 14.01 -22.09 2.36
CA GLY A 137 14.55 -22.48 1.06
C GLY A 137 13.55 -22.51 -0.10
N ARG A 138 12.30 -22.07 0.11
CA ARG A 138 11.25 -21.97 -0.92
C ARG A 138 11.02 -20.51 -1.29
N ILE A 139 10.82 -20.24 -2.57
CA ILE A 139 10.61 -18.89 -3.09
C ILE A 139 9.11 -18.63 -3.19
N PHE A 140 8.66 -17.53 -2.61
CA PHE A 140 7.27 -17.09 -2.62
C PHE A 140 7.14 -15.76 -3.34
N ASN A 141 6.11 -15.66 -4.18
CA ASN A 141 5.65 -14.39 -4.74
C ASN A 141 4.30 -14.05 -4.10
N PRO A 142 4.24 -13.08 -3.18
CA PRO A 142 2.99 -12.64 -2.55
C PRO A 142 2.09 -11.90 -3.56
N HIS A 143 0.77 -12.01 -3.36
CA HIS A 143 -0.26 -11.38 -4.20
C HIS A 143 -1.24 -10.56 -3.35
N LEU A 144 -2.16 -9.87 -4.03
CA LEU A 144 -3.23 -9.08 -3.40
C LEU A 144 -2.65 -7.97 -2.51
N ASP A 145 -3.18 -7.78 -1.32
CA ASP A 145 -2.76 -6.71 -0.41
C ASP A 145 -1.66 -7.16 0.57
N GLY A 146 -1.29 -8.45 0.56
CA GLY A 146 -0.19 -9.00 1.39
C GLY A 146 1.17 -8.29 1.22
N PRO A 147 1.63 -7.97 -0.02
CA PRO A 147 2.86 -7.22 -0.25
C PRO A 147 2.89 -5.81 0.36
N LEU A 148 1.75 -5.29 0.84
CA LEU A 148 1.65 -3.96 1.44
C LEU A 148 1.94 -3.95 2.95
N ILE A 149 2.22 -5.11 3.56
CA ILE A 149 2.65 -5.19 4.96
C ILE A 149 4.10 -4.71 5.04
N ASN A 150 4.31 -3.55 5.69
CA ASN A 150 5.64 -2.96 5.78
C ASN A 150 6.51 -3.57 6.89
N HIS A 151 7.82 -3.34 6.76
CA HIS A 151 8.81 -3.73 7.75
C HIS A 151 8.80 -2.81 9.00
N SER A 152 8.94 -3.41 10.18
CA SER A 152 9.33 -2.75 11.43
C SER A 152 10.25 -3.64 12.26
N LEU A 153 11.20 -3.03 12.98
CA LEU A 153 12.02 -3.71 14.01
C LEU A 153 11.25 -3.93 15.32
N GLU A 154 10.16 -3.18 15.52
CA GLU A 154 9.19 -3.33 16.60
C GLU A 154 7.83 -3.67 15.97
N PRO A 155 7.68 -4.83 15.32
CA PRO A 155 6.46 -5.17 14.60
C PRO A 155 5.31 -5.41 15.58
N ASN A 156 4.07 -5.32 15.07
CA ASN A 156 2.88 -5.74 15.81
C ASN A 156 2.30 -7.07 15.33
N CYS A 157 2.82 -7.60 14.22
CA CYS A 157 2.51 -8.93 13.73
C CYS A 157 3.77 -9.80 13.56
N SER A 158 3.58 -11.11 13.63
CA SER A 158 4.62 -12.10 13.34
C SER A 158 3.99 -13.44 12.96
N VAL A 159 4.77 -14.29 12.31
CA VAL A 159 4.38 -15.68 12.09
C VAL A 159 4.46 -16.43 13.41
N ARG A 160 3.45 -17.25 13.69
CA ARG A 160 3.44 -18.07 14.90
C ARG A 160 4.43 -19.23 14.78
N ALA A 161 5.25 -19.42 15.81
CA ALA A 161 6.18 -20.55 15.86
C ALA A 161 5.41 -21.89 15.83
N GLY A 162 5.82 -22.78 14.92
CA GLY A 162 5.22 -24.10 14.75
C GLY A 162 3.95 -24.14 13.90
N ASP A 163 3.49 -23.00 13.36
CA ASP A 163 2.41 -22.99 12.39
C ASP A 163 2.94 -23.40 11.01
N SER A 164 2.40 -24.49 10.47
CA SER A 164 2.73 -24.97 9.11
C SER A 164 2.08 -24.12 8.03
N GLU A 165 1.07 -23.33 8.39
CA GLU A 165 0.37 -22.39 7.51
C GLU A 165 0.84 -20.97 7.88
N SER A 166 1.51 -20.29 6.94
CA SER A 166 2.29 -19.07 7.16
C SER A 166 1.46 -17.81 7.43
N GLY A 167 0.49 -17.85 8.33
CA GLY A 167 -0.33 -16.69 8.71
C GLY A 167 0.44 -15.64 9.51
N SER A 168 -0.04 -14.40 9.42
CA SER A 168 0.43 -13.26 10.22
C SER A 168 -0.47 -13.10 11.44
N TYR A 169 0.11 -13.15 12.64
CA TYR A 169 -0.62 -13.07 13.91
C TYR A 169 -0.23 -11.84 14.70
N ALA A 170 -1.21 -11.19 15.34
CA ALA A 170 -0.97 -10.07 16.24
C ALA A 170 -0.15 -10.54 17.46
N ILE A 171 1.01 -9.95 17.73
CA ILE A 171 1.86 -10.30 18.90
C ILE A 171 1.57 -9.41 20.12
N ARG A 172 0.75 -8.37 19.93
CA ARG A 172 0.18 -7.49 20.96
C ARG A 172 -1.19 -7.00 20.47
N ASP A 173 -1.94 -6.33 21.33
CA ASP A 173 -3.14 -5.62 20.88
C ASP A 173 -2.76 -4.55 19.86
N ILE A 174 -3.52 -4.44 18.77
CA ILE A 174 -3.36 -3.43 17.72
C ILE A 174 -4.58 -2.52 17.78
N LYS A 175 -4.37 -1.21 17.92
CA LYS A 175 -5.47 -0.24 17.95
C LYS A 175 -5.89 0.18 16.56
N LYS A 176 -7.17 0.53 16.42
CA LYS A 176 -7.66 1.19 15.20
C LYS A 176 -6.74 2.36 14.83
N GLY A 177 -6.31 2.38 13.57
CA GLY A 177 -5.44 3.39 12.99
C GLY A 177 -3.95 3.08 13.09
N GLU A 178 -3.53 2.02 13.79
CA GLU A 178 -2.15 1.55 13.74
C GLU A 178 -1.85 0.85 12.41
N GLU A 179 -0.61 1.01 11.94
CA GLU A 179 -0.09 0.28 10.78
C GLU A 179 0.24 -1.16 11.17
N ILE A 180 -0.16 -2.12 10.33
CA ILE A 180 0.14 -3.54 10.49
C ILE A 180 1.52 -3.79 9.87
N THR A 181 2.45 -4.27 10.68
CA THR A 181 3.88 -4.40 10.32
C THR A 181 4.49 -5.72 10.79
N GLU A 182 5.50 -6.17 10.07
CA GLU A 182 6.26 -7.39 10.36
C GLU A 182 7.77 -7.15 10.36
N ASN A 183 8.53 -8.07 10.95
CA ASN A 183 9.98 -8.02 10.89
C ASN A 183 10.51 -8.92 9.77
N TYR A 184 10.95 -8.32 8.65
CA TYR A 184 11.49 -9.06 7.50
C TYR A 184 12.78 -9.80 7.83
N ASN A 185 13.52 -9.41 8.88
CA ASN A 185 14.70 -10.15 9.34
C ASN A 185 14.35 -11.53 9.91
N SER A 186 13.06 -11.86 10.06
CA SER A 186 12.60 -13.20 10.39
C SER A 186 12.50 -14.15 9.18
N TYR A 187 12.67 -13.63 7.97
CA TYR A 187 12.74 -14.41 6.73
C TYR A 187 14.18 -14.86 6.44
N ASP A 188 14.35 -15.75 5.44
CA ASP A 188 15.68 -16.23 5.10
C ASP A 188 16.49 -15.04 4.55
N ALA A 189 17.68 -14.79 5.10
CA ALA A 189 18.55 -13.74 4.60
C ALA A 189 19.03 -14.08 3.18
N LYS A 190 19.24 -13.08 2.30
CA LYS A 190 19.66 -13.30 0.91
C LYS A 190 20.91 -14.16 0.76
N LYS A 191 21.84 -14.09 1.71
CA LYS A 191 23.04 -14.96 1.77
C LYS A 191 22.72 -16.46 1.86
N ASP A 192 21.57 -16.79 2.41
CA ASP A 192 21.07 -18.15 2.63
C ASP A 192 20.09 -18.58 1.52
N TRP A 193 19.79 -17.71 0.55
CA TRP A 193 18.92 -18.03 -0.59
C TRP A 193 19.57 -19.05 -1.52
N PRO A 194 18.78 -19.86 -2.25
CA PRO A 194 19.32 -20.79 -3.23
C PRO A 194 20.21 -20.09 -4.26
N ARG A 195 21.45 -20.57 -4.43
CA ARG A 195 22.45 -19.90 -5.28
C ARG A 195 21.98 -19.75 -6.73
N TRP A 196 21.27 -20.74 -7.25
CA TRP A 196 20.68 -20.66 -8.59
C TRP A 196 19.72 -19.48 -8.73
N TYR A 197 18.97 -19.17 -7.66
CA TYR A 197 18.00 -18.08 -7.66
C TYR A 197 18.68 -16.71 -7.63
N VAL A 198 19.72 -16.57 -6.80
CA VAL A 198 20.55 -15.37 -6.76
C VAL A 198 21.19 -15.10 -8.12
N ASN A 199 21.77 -16.12 -8.76
CA ASN A 199 22.35 -15.97 -10.10
C ASN A 199 21.31 -15.56 -11.15
N LEU A 200 20.07 -16.04 -11.02
CA LEU A 200 18.97 -15.69 -11.90
C LEU A 200 18.54 -14.23 -11.73
N MET A 201 18.47 -13.73 -10.49
CA MET A 201 18.23 -12.31 -10.22
C MET A 201 19.32 -11.43 -10.83
N GLU A 202 20.59 -11.77 -10.60
CA GLU A 202 21.74 -11.05 -11.15
C GLU A 202 21.70 -11.00 -12.69
N SER A 203 21.32 -12.09 -13.35
CA SER A 203 21.20 -12.12 -14.82
C SER A 203 20.09 -11.22 -15.37
N HIS A 204 19.10 -10.87 -14.54
CA HIS A 204 18.02 -9.94 -14.87
C HIS A 204 18.32 -8.50 -14.43
N GLY A 205 19.56 -8.22 -14.01
CA GLY A 205 19.98 -6.88 -13.59
C GLY A 205 19.46 -6.48 -12.21
N ILE A 206 18.91 -7.43 -11.45
CA ILE A 206 18.57 -7.25 -10.03
C ILE A 206 19.87 -7.47 -9.26
N MET A 207 20.69 -6.44 -9.31
CA MET A 207 21.90 -6.29 -8.53
C MET A 207 21.47 -5.67 -7.20
N ASP A 208 21.79 -6.28 -6.07
CA ASP A 208 21.44 -5.68 -4.80
C ASP A 208 22.67 -5.32 -3.96
N ASP A 209 22.73 -4.01 -3.67
CA ASP A 209 23.64 -3.37 -2.73
C ASP A 209 23.02 -3.31 -1.32
N TYR A 210 21.80 -3.85 -1.12
CA TYR A 210 21.11 -3.87 0.16
C TYR A 210 21.17 -5.23 0.89
N TYR A 211 21.83 -5.16 2.05
CA TYR A 211 21.90 -6.07 3.22
C TYR A 211 22.72 -7.37 3.12
#